data_AF-A0A7X2TQJ9-F1
#
_entry.id   AF-A0A7X2TQJ9-F1
#
_cell.length_a   1.000
_cell.length_b   1.000
_cell.length_c   1.000
_cell.angle_alpha   90.00
_cell.angle_beta   90.00
_cell.angle_gamma   90.00
#
_symmetry.space_group_name_H-M   'P 1'
#
loop_
_entity.id
_entity.type
_entity.pdbx_description
1 polymer ?
#
loop_
_entity_poly.entity_id
_entity_poly.type
_entity_poly.pdbx_seq_one_letter_code
_entity_poly.pdbx_strand_id
1 'polypeptide(L)'
;MEKREYIITELEKINLTPEQILSHTFDDEIKNRLAKVVEVEYPIAINLLFKRVLNSLGLEKLGSRLDEYFNNIVKETNLFSKLEIDKIVYYPNENAKCNYFRPSVEGARYSYQIPIIEGVNCIIYILERSNKSFYKTELLNQFAKEFNYERKGSQVVQLFENSRVMAKSINAIKESGNHKILL
;
A
#
# COMPACT_ATOMS: atom_id res chain seq x y z
N MET A 1 8.45 13.51 8.29
CA MET A 1 8.22 12.27 7.49
C MET A 1 9.35 12.03 6.50
N GLU A 2 9.60 10.78 6.12
CA GLU A 2 10.71 10.40 5.22
C GLU A 2 10.23 9.87 3.85
N LYS A 3 10.98 10.20 2.80
CA LYS A 3 10.83 9.58 1.48
C LYS A 3 11.86 8.44 1.39
N ARG A 4 11.42 7.22 1.10
CA ARG A 4 12.29 6.04 1.00
C ARG A 4 12.15 5.36 -0.36
N GLU A 5 13.16 4.61 -0.75
CA GLU A 5 13.07 3.72 -1.91
C GLU A 5 12.14 2.54 -1.59
N TYR A 6 11.44 2.06 -2.61
CA TYR A 6 10.61 0.86 -2.50
C TYR A 6 11.41 -0.38 -2.90
N ILE A 7 11.56 -1.30 -1.95
CA ILE A 7 12.26 -2.57 -2.16
C ILE A 7 11.20 -3.66 -2.35
N ILE A 8 11.34 -4.44 -3.42
CA ILE A 8 10.48 -5.60 -3.68
C ILE A 8 11.09 -6.81 -2.99
N THR A 9 10.25 -7.59 -2.30
CA THR A 9 10.67 -8.85 -1.69
C THR A 9 11.11 -9.84 -2.76
N GLU A 10 12.31 -10.38 -2.62
CA GLU A 10 12.78 -11.47 -3.45
C GLU A 10 12.18 -12.78 -2.96
N LEU A 11 11.40 -13.43 -3.82
CA LEU A 11 10.82 -14.75 -3.57
C LEU A 11 11.31 -15.72 -4.65
N GLU A 12 11.73 -16.91 -4.23
CA GLU A 12 12.08 -17.99 -5.16
C GLU A 12 10.87 -18.34 -6.02
N LYS A 13 11.04 -18.39 -7.35
CA LYS A 13 9.93 -18.71 -8.24
C LYS A 13 9.69 -20.22 -8.29
N ILE A 14 8.46 -20.61 -7.94
CA ILE A 14 7.94 -21.97 -8.14
C ILE A 14 6.83 -21.87 -9.18
N ASN A 15 6.70 -22.82 -10.10
CA ASN A 15 5.60 -22.81 -11.06
C ASN A 15 4.54 -23.81 -10.62
N LEU A 16 3.44 -23.32 -10.06
CA LEU A 16 2.29 -24.13 -9.64
C LEU A 16 1.09 -23.87 -10.56
N THR A 17 0.27 -24.89 -10.76
CA THR A 17 -1.05 -24.71 -11.37
C THR A 17 -2.05 -24.20 -10.32
N PRO A 18 -3.15 -23.55 -10.74
CA PRO A 18 -4.23 -23.18 -9.82
C PRO A 18 -4.77 -24.35 -9.00
N GLU A 19 -4.87 -25.54 -9.60
CA GLU A 19 -5.35 -26.75 -8.92
C GLU A 19 -4.40 -27.19 -7.82
N GLN A 20 -3.08 -27.08 -8.04
CA GLN A 20 -2.08 -27.40 -7.02
C GLN A 20 -2.17 -26.45 -5.83
N ILE A 21 -2.36 -25.15 -6.08
CA ILE A 21 -2.57 -24.15 -5.00
C ILE A 21 -3.84 -24.47 -4.22
N LEU A 22 -4.96 -24.70 -4.92
CA LEU A 22 -6.25 -24.99 -4.31
C LEU A 22 -6.33 -26.37 -3.63
N SER A 23 -5.32 -27.23 -3.79
CA SER A 23 -5.25 -28.54 -3.14
C SER A 23 -4.84 -28.49 -1.66
N HIS A 24 -4.49 -27.30 -1.16
CA HIS A 24 -3.96 -27.07 0.19
C HIS A 24 -2.56 -27.67 0.49
N THR A 25 -1.96 -28.37 -0.48
CA THR A 25 -0.62 -28.99 -0.33
C THR A 25 0.49 -27.97 -0.04
N PHE A 26 0.32 -26.72 -0.51
CA PHE A 26 1.33 -25.66 -0.43
C PHE A 26 0.97 -24.57 0.58
N ASP A 27 0.03 -24.82 1.49
CA ASP A 27 -0.48 -23.77 2.39
C ASP A 27 0.63 -23.15 3.25
N ASP A 28 1.46 -23.99 3.89
CA ASP A 28 2.56 -23.49 4.73
C ASP A 28 3.59 -22.68 3.94
N GLU A 29 3.89 -23.10 2.71
CA GLU A 29 4.78 -22.36 1.82
C GLU A 29 4.18 -21.00 1.42
N ILE A 30 2.87 -20.94 1.15
CA ILE A 30 2.16 -19.71 0.82
C ILE A 30 2.11 -18.77 2.04
N LYS A 31 1.83 -19.29 3.23
CA LYS A 31 1.86 -18.53 4.50
C LYS A 31 3.25 -17.94 4.76
N ASN A 32 4.30 -18.74 4.56
CA ASN A 32 5.68 -18.28 4.70
C ASN A 32 6.02 -17.15 3.71
N ARG A 33 5.57 -17.27 2.45
CA ARG A 33 5.76 -16.21 1.43
C ARG A 33 5.00 -14.94 1.78
N LEU A 34 3.75 -15.05 2.24
CA LEU A 34 2.97 -13.91 2.73
C LEU A 34 3.70 -13.19 3.86
N ALA A 35 4.21 -13.94 4.84
CA ALA A 35 4.95 -13.37 5.97
C ALA A 35 6.23 -12.67 5.53
N LYS A 36 7.04 -13.29 4.66
CA LYS A 36 8.27 -12.69 4.10
C LYS A 36 7.97 -11.37 3.38
N VAL A 37 6.91 -11.33 2.57
CA VAL A 37 6.53 -10.10 1.86
C VAL A 37 6.12 -9.01 2.84
N VAL A 38 5.33 -9.33 3.86
CA VAL A 38 4.94 -8.33 4.86
C VAL A 38 6.14 -7.84 5.67
N GLU A 39 7.08 -8.71 6.02
CA GLU A 39 8.28 -8.32 6.78
C GLU A 39 9.14 -7.27 6.04
N VAL A 40 9.27 -7.42 4.72
CA VAL A 40 10.09 -6.52 3.89
C VAL A 40 9.31 -5.31 3.39
N GLU A 41 8.07 -5.50 2.94
CA GLU A 41 7.31 -4.49 2.21
C GLU A 41 6.29 -3.72 3.06
N TYR A 42 6.15 -3.98 4.36
CA TYR A 42 5.16 -3.25 5.17
C TYR A 42 5.34 -1.72 5.11
N PRO A 43 4.26 -0.95 5.28
CA PRO A 43 2.88 -1.40 5.10
C PRO A 43 2.63 -1.87 3.66
N ILE A 44 1.86 -2.94 3.48
CA ILE A 44 1.51 -3.46 2.14
C ILE A 44 0.01 -3.72 2.03
N ALA A 45 -0.61 -3.22 0.96
CA ALA A 45 -2.02 -3.46 0.68
C ALA A 45 -2.25 -4.91 0.24
N ILE A 46 -3.39 -5.49 0.65
CA ILE A 46 -3.75 -6.90 0.40
C ILE A 46 -3.63 -7.31 -1.08
N ASN A 47 -4.07 -6.44 -1.99
CA ASN A 47 -4.02 -6.69 -3.42
C ASN A 47 -2.59 -6.78 -3.97
N LEU A 48 -1.65 -6.01 -3.42
CA LEU A 48 -0.25 -6.10 -3.80
C LEU A 48 0.43 -7.29 -3.15
N LEU A 49 0.13 -7.56 -1.87
CA LEU A 49 0.59 -8.74 -1.15
C LEU A 49 0.26 -10.02 -1.91
N PHE A 50 -1.01 -10.19 -2.30
CA PHE A 50 -1.44 -11.37 -3.06
C PHE A 50 -0.79 -11.41 -4.43
N LYS A 51 -0.66 -10.28 -5.13
CA LYS A 51 0.05 -10.22 -6.41
C LYS A 51 1.52 -10.67 -6.28
N ARG A 52 2.23 -10.26 -5.23
CA ARG A 52 3.63 -10.67 -4.98
C ARG A 52 3.74 -12.17 -4.83
N VAL A 53 2.93 -12.75 -3.95
CA VAL A 53 2.95 -14.19 -3.70
C VAL A 53 2.50 -14.96 -4.93
N LEU A 54 1.41 -14.58 -5.57
CA LEU A 54 0.90 -15.23 -6.77
C LEU A 54 1.93 -15.28 -7.91
N ASN A 55 2.60 -14.15 -8.18
CA ASN A 55 3.66 -14.07 -9.18
C ASN A 55 4.83 -15.00 -8.84
N SER A 56 5.17 -15.14 -7.56
CA SER A 56 6.21 -16.07 -7.10
C SER A 56 5.82 -17.55 -7.26
N LEU A 57 4.53 -17.85 -7.39
CA LEU A 57 3.98 -19.17 -7.70
C LEU A 57 3.77 -19.40 -9.21
N GLY A 58 4.27 -18.48 -10.05
CA GLY A 58 4.24 -18.62 -11.51
C GLY A 58 2.91 -18.21 -12.15
N LEU A 59 2.00 -17.60 -11.39
CA LEU A 59 0.70 -17.15 -11.88
C LEU A 59 0.63 -15.62 -11.93
N GLU A 60 0.04 -15.07 -13.00
CA GLU A 60 -0.05 -13.60 -13.18
C GLU A 60 -1.41 -13.02 -12.76
N LYS A 61 -2.46 -13.86 -12.73
CA LYS A 61 -3.85 -13.42 -12.55
C LYS A 61 -4.53 -14.16 -11.41
N LEU A 62 -5.10 -13.38 -10.51
CA LEU A 62 -5.94 -13.87 -9.43
C LEU A 62 -7.36 -14.06 -9.98
N GLY A 63 -7.77 -15.30 -10.20
CA GLY A 63 -9.18 -15.63 -10.46
C GLY A 63 -9.99 -15.64 -9.16
N SER A 64 -11.32 -15.58 -9.24
CA SER A 64 -12.19 -15.50 -8.04
C SER A 64 -11.93 -16.60 -7.01
N ARG A 65 -11.72 -17.85 -7.45
CA ARG A 65 -11.40 -18.99 -6.57
C ARG A 65 -10.07 -18.81 -5.85
N LEU A 66 -9.05 -18.30 -6.55
CA LEU A 66 -7.76 -18.04 -5.96
C LEU A 66 -7.84 -16.83 -5.02
N ASP A 67 -8.59 -15.79 -5.37
CA ASP A 67 -8.81 -14.65 -4.48
C ASP A 67 -9.46 -15.07 -3.16
N GLU A 68 -10.54 -15.86 -3.22
CA GLU A 68 -11.17 -16.42 -2.03
C GLU A 68 -10.21 -17.28 -1.19
N TYR A 69 -9.46 -18.17 -1.85
CA TYR A 69 -8.45 -19.00 -1.19
C TYR A 69 -7.36 -18.16 -0.51
N PHE A 70 -6.81 -17.13 -1.18
CA PHE A 70 -5.80 -16.24 -0.61
C PHE A 70 -6.36 -15.41 0.56
N ASN A 71 -7.63 -15.00 0.49
CA ASN A 71 -8.33 -14.35 1.60
C ASN A 71 -8.53 -15.28 2.80
N ASN A 72 -8.68 -16.58 2.60
CA ASN A 72 -8.79 -17.55 3.68
C ASN A 72 -7.41 -17.85 4.29
N ILE A 73 -6.42 -18.16 3.46
CA ILE A 73 -5.09 -18.56 3.93
C ILE A 73 -4.37 -17.42 4.68
N VAL A 74 -4.57 -16.16 4.27
CA VAL A 74 -3.94 -15.03 4.98
C VAL A 74 -4.52 -14.86 6.40
N LYS A 75 -5.79 -15.22 6.62
CA LYS A 75 -6.41 -15.18 7.97
C LYS A 75 -5.87 -16.26 8.90
N GLU A 76 -5.30 -17.32 8.34
CA GLU A 76 -4.63 -18.37 9.10
C GLU A 76 -3.18 -18.00 9.47
N THR A 77 -2.69 -16.84 9.01
CA THR A 77 -1.40 -16.30 9.43
C THR A 77 -1.55 -15.44 10.69
N ASN A 78 -0.45 -15.22 11.42
CA ASN A 78 -0.39 -14.27 12.53
C ASN A 78 -0.10 -12.83 12.09
N LEU A 79 -0.32 -12.51 10.80
CA LEU A 79 -0.03 -11.18 10.28
C LEU A 79 -1.05 -10.17 10.81
N PHE A 80 -0.53 -9.04 11.27
CA PHE A 80 -1.38 -7.97 11.75
C PHE A 80 -1.88 -7.13 10.57
N SER A 81 -3.16 -6.76 10.58
CA SER A 81 -3.74 -5.90 9.54
C SER A 81 -4.55 -4.76 10.12
N LYS A 82 -4.64 -3.67 9.36
CA LYS A 82 -5.48 -2.50 9.65
C LYS A 82 -6.35 -2.21 8.44
N LEU A 83 -7.59 -1.80 8.69
CA LEU A 83 -8.44 -1.21 7.67
C LEU A 83 -8.12 0.29 7.56
N GLU A 84 -7.59 0.69 6.42
CA GLU A 84 -7.26 2.08 6.09
C GLU A 84 -8.30 2.62 5.08
N ILE A 85 -9.36 3.27 5.59
CA ILE A 85 -10.55 3.69 4.81
C ILE A 85 -11.26 2.46 4.20
N ASP A 86 -10.84 2.06 3.00
CA ASP A 86 -11.43 0.99 2.18
C ASP A 86 -10.40 -0.10 1.84
N LYS A 87 -9.21 -0.06 2.46
CA LYS A 87 -8.08 -0.92 2.10
C LYS A 87 -7.55 -1.69 3.29
N ILE A 88 -7.46 -3.01 3.16
CA ILE A 88 -6.78 -3.85 4.15
C ILE A 88 -5.27 -3.74 3.89
N VAL A 89 -4.54 -3.33 4.93
CA VAL A 89 -3.09 -3.12 4.89
C VAL A 89 -2.43 -3.98 5.98
N TYR A 90 -1.41 -4.73 5.58
CA TYR A 90 -0.69 -5.67 6.44
C TYR A 90 0.62 -5.09 6.98
N TYR A 91 0.94 -5.50 8.19
CA TYR A 91 2.10 -5.13 8.98
C TYR A 91 2.66 -6.38 9.68
N PRO A 92 3.96 -6.42 10.02
CA PRO A 92 4.55 -7.56 10.72
C PRO A 92 3.98 -7.75 12.13
N ASN A 93 3.55 -6.67 12.79
CA ASN A 93 2.89 -6.69 14.09
C ASN A 93 2.16 -5.35 14.36
N GLU A 94 1.42 -5.29 15.46
CA GLU A 94 0.63 -4.11 15.87
C GLU A 94 1.47 -2.85 16.15
N ASN A 95 2.72 -3.04 16.59
CA ASN A 95 3.65 -1.98 16.98
C ASN A 95 4.44 -1.41 15.81
N ALA A 96 4.33 -2.03 14.62
CA ALA A 96 4.98 -1.54 13.41
C ALA A 96 4.47 -0.13 13.06
N LYS A 97 5.40 0.81 12.96
CA LYS A 97 5.14 2.21 12.59
C LYS A 97 5.57 2.45 11.15
N CYS A 98 4.78 3.26 10.44
CA CYS A 98 5.12 3.75 9.12
C CYS A 98 5.22 5.28 9.20
N ASN A 99 6.44 5.80 9.29
CA ASN A 99 6.77 7.24 9.27
C ASN A 99 7.43 7.67 7.94
N TYR A 100 7.25 6.85 6.92
CA TYR A 100 7.79 7.05 5.58
C TYR A 100 6.71 6.89 4.52
N PHE A 101 7.03 7.34 3.32
CA PHE A 101 6.33 6.94 2.11
C PHE A 101 7.36 6.53 1.07
N ARG A 102 6.97 5.61 0.20
CA ARG A 102 7.81 5.10 -0.87
C ARG A 102 7.12 5.45 -2.18
N PRO A 103 7.77 6.14 -3.13
CA PRO A 103 7.24 6.34 -4.48
C PRO A 103 7.11 5.03 -5.25
N SER A 104 6.37 5.05 -6.36
CA SER A 104 6.46 3.97 -7.33
C SER A 104 7.75 4.10 -8.14
N VAL A 105 8.45 2.99 -8.34
CA VAL A 105 9.64 2.88 -9.19
C VAL A 105 9.28 1.93 -10.33
N GLU A 106 9.47 2.34 -11.58
CA GLU A 106 9.27 1.52 -12.78
C GLU A 106 7.90 0.79 -12.84
N GLY A 107 6.85 1.40 -12.31
CA GLY A 107 5.50 0.80 -12.29
C GLY A 107 5.35 -0.37 -11.32
N ALA A 108 6.30 -0.57 -10.40
CA ALA A 108 6.26 -1.62 -9.38
C ALA A 108 5.00 -1.58 -8.51
N ARG A 109 4.37 -0.40 -8.37
CA ARG A 109 3.12 -0.19 -7.65
C ARG A 109 2.20 0.80 -8.36
N TYR A 110 0.94 0.44 -8.50
CA TYR A 110 -0.12 1.36 -8.91
C TYR A 110 -0.66 2.16 -7.73
N SER A 111 -1.31 3.30 -7.97
CA SER A 111 -1.86 4.16 -6.91
C SER A 111 -2.87 3.46 -6.00
N TYR A 112 -3.72 2.58 -6.55
CA TYR A 112 -4.66 1.80 -5.76
C TYR A 112 -3.98 0.70 -4.90
N GLN A 113 -2.68 0.46 -5.08
CA GLN A 113 -1.89 -0.48 -4.27
C GLN A 113 -1.09 0.22 -3.16
N ILE A 114 -1.07 1.56 -3.14
CA ILE A 114 -0.38 2.32 -2.09
C ILE A 114 -1.25 2.34 -0.82
N PRO A 115 -0.72 1.95 0.35
CA PRO A 115 -1.38 2.17 1.64
C PRO A 115 -1.73 3.64 1.85
N ILE A 116 -2.90 3.92 2.46
CA ILE A 116 -3.35 5.30 2.68
C ILE A 116 -2.39 6.01 3.64
N ILE A 117 -1.82 5.29 4.61
CA ILE A 117 -0.83 5.86 5.54
C ILE A 117 0.44 6.38 4.81
N GLU A 118 0.88 5.71 3.73
CA GLU A 118 2.00 6.24 2.92
C GLU A 118 1.60 7.54 2.22
N GLY A 119 0.34 7.64 1.76
CA GLY A 119 -0.18 8.89 1.22
C GLY A 119 -0.29 10.00 2.27
N VAL A 120 -0.74 9.70 3.49
CA VAL A 120 -0.74 10.65 4.62
C VAL A 120 0.67 11.17 4.87
N ASN A 121 1.66 10.27 4.94
CA ASN A 121 3.05 10.62 5.17
C ASN A 121 3.64 11.48 4.05
N CYS A 122 3.24 11.24 2.80
CA CYS A 122 3.60 12.11 1.68
C CYS A 122 3.01 13.51 1.80
N ILE A 123 1.75 13.64 2.22
CA ILE A 123 1.12 14.96 2.44
C ILE A 123 1.90 15.73 3.52
N ILE A 124 2.15 15.10 4.67
CA ILE A 124 2.90 15.70 5.77
C ILE A 124 4.30 16.10 5.31
N TYR A 125 5.00 15.22 4.58
CA TYR A 125 6.32 15.49 4.00
C TYR A 125 6.35 16.76 3.12
N ILE A 126 5.35 16.95 2.25
CA ILE A 126 5.26 18.12 1.37
C ILE A 126 5.06 19.39 2.20
N LEU A 127 4.17 19.34 3.20
CA LEU A 127 3.88 20.47 4.07
C LEU A 127 5.09 20.85 4.94
N GLU A 128 5.74 19.87 5.56
CA GLU A 128 6.96 20.05 6.36
C GLU A 128 8.09 20.70 5.55
N ARG A 129 8.39 20.17 4.35
CA ARG A 129 9.51 20.67 3.53
C ARG A 129 9.28 22.06 2.95
N SER A 130 8.02 22.40 2.65
CA SER A 130 7.70 23.68 2.04
C SER A 130 7.41 24.79 3.05
N ASN A 131 7.17 24.42 4.32
CA ASN A 131 6.82 25.31 5.42
C ASN A 131 5.69 26.31 5.05
N LYS A 132 4.70 25.84 4.29
CA LYS A 132 3.55 26.66 3.84
C LYS A 132 2.28 25.85 3.71
N SER A 133 1.16 26.55 3.67
CA SER A 133 -0.15 25.98 3.35
C SER A 133 -0.37 25.89 1.83
N PHE A 134 -1.15 24.91 1.37
CA PHE A 134 -1.51 24.74 -0.05
C PHE A 134 -3.01 24.73 -0.28
N TYR A 135 -3.45 25.15 -1.46
CA TYR A 135 -4.77 24.76 -1.95
C TYR A 135 -4.78 23.27 -2.31
N LYS A 136 -5.95 22.63 -2.23
CA LYS A 136 -6.12 21.19 -2.49
C LYS A 136 -5.53 20.73 -3.83
N THR A 137 -5.76 21.50 -4.89
CA THR A 137 -5.28 21.19 -6.24
C THR A 137 -3.76 21.30 -6.36
N GLU A 138 -3.16 22.29 -5.71
CA GLU A 138 -1.70 22.46 -5.66
C GLU A 138 -1.05 21.31 -4.89
N LEU A 139 -1.62 20.93 -3.75
CA LEU A 139 -1.13 19.83 -2.94
C LEU A 139 -1.25 18.50 -3.68
N LEU A 140 -2.36 18.24 -4.38
CA LEU A 140 -2.51 17.07 -5.25
C LEU A 140 -1.42 17.00 -6.33
N ASN A 141 -1.04 18.15 -6.91
CA ASN A 141 0.02 18.19 -7.91
C ASN A 141 1.38 17.81 -7.31
N GLN A 142 1.71 18.33 -6.13
CA GLN A 142 2.94 17.95 -5.42
C GLN A 142 2.90 16.47 -5.00
N PHE A 143 1.77 16.00 -4.49
CA PHE A 143 1.55 14.60 -4.11
C PHE A 143 1.81 13.64 -5.27
N ALA A 144 1.20 13.89 -6.43
CA ALA A 144 1.42 13.07 -7.61
C ALA A 144 2.89 13.08 -8.06
N LYS A 145 3.56 14.23 -8.00
CA LYS A 145 4.98 14.37 -8.31
C LYS A 145 5.85 13.56 -7.35
N GLU A 146 5.58 13.61 -6.05
CA GLU A 146 6.37 12.87 -5.05
C GLU A 146 6.28 11.35 -5.21
N PHE A 147 5.13 10.84 -5.68
CA PHE A 147 4.92 9.42 -5.99
C PHE A 147 5.36 8.99 -7.40
N ASN A 148 5.90 9.91 -8.22
CA ASN A 148 6.29 9.69 -9.62
C ASN A 148 5.11 9.34 -10.55
N TYR A 149 3.91 9.88 -10.32
CA TYR A 149 2.78 9.71 -11.23
C TYR A 149 2.76 10.79 -12.31
N GLU A 150 3.04 10.38 -13.56
CA GLU A 150 2.96 11.27 -14.73
C GLU A 150 1.53 11.76 -15.00
N ARG A 151 0.52 10.92 -14.74
CA ARG A 151 -0.90 11.23 -14.97
C ARG A 151 -1.69 11.20 -13.67
N LYS A 152 -2.44 12.29 -13.41
CA LYS A 152 -3.39 12.41 -12.30
C LYS A 152 -4.73 11.76 -12.67
N GLY A 153 -4.72 10.46 -12.95
CA GLY A 153 -5.94 9.70 -13.18
C GLY A 153 -6.82 9.62 -11.92
N SER A 154 -8.06 9.14 -12.08
CA SER A 154 -9.03 9.00 -10.99
C SER A 154 -8.47 8.27 -9.77
N GLN A 155 -7.65 7.24 -9.97
CA GLN A 155 -7.04 6.47 -8.88
C GLN A 155 -5.99 7.26 -8.09
N VAL A 156 -5.24 8.16 -8.72
CA VAL A 156 -4.28 9.04 -8.02
C VAL A 156 -5.03 10.09 -7.21
N VAL A 157 -6.09 10.66 -7.78
CA VAL A 157 -6.98 11.61 -7.09
C VAL A 157 -7.63 10.93 -5.88
N GLN A 158 -8.13 9.72 -6.03
CA GLN A 158 -8.75 8.97 -4.94
C GLN A 158 -7.75 8.66 -3.82
N LEU A 159 -6.54 8.20 -4.16
CA LEU A 159 -5.48 7.98 -3.18
C LEU A 159 -5.20 9.26 -2.38
N PHE A 160 -5.05 10.39 -3.07
CA PHE A 160 -4.83 11.68 -2.43
C PHE A 160 -6.00 12.10 -1.51
N GLU A 161 -7.25 12.00 -1.97
CA GLU A 161 -8.42 12.38 -1.18
C GLU A 161 -8.58 11.48 0.06
N ASN A 162 -8.42 10.17 -0.07
CA ASN A 162 -8.46 9.25 1.07
C ASN A 162 -7.32 9.55 2.06
N SER A 163 -6.12 9.87 1.56
CA SER A 163 -4.98 10.27 2.38
C SER A 163 -5.25 11.57 3.12
N ARG A 164 -5.83 12.57 2.46
CA ARG A 164 -6.21 13.85 3.08
C ARG A 164 -7.28 13.64 4.16
N VAL A 165 -8.32 12.86 3.89
CA VAL A 165 -9.38 12.55 4.85
C VAL A 165 -8.81 11.84 6.07
N MET A 166 -7.94 10.83 5.87
CA MET A 166 -7.27 10.15 6.98
C MET A 166 -6.34 11.09 7.76
N ALA A 167 -5.53 11.90 7.07
CA ALA A 167 -4.62 12.85 7.73
C ALA A 167 -5.39 13.85 8.61
N LYS A 168 -6.56 14.30 8.15
CA LYS A 168 -7.44 15.18 8.92
C LYS A 168 -8.06 14.45 10.12
N SER A 169 -8.53 13.21 9.94
CA SER A 169 -9.19 12.46 11.03
C SER A 169 -8.23 12.13 12.18
N ILE A 170 -6.93 11.98 11.89
CA ILE A 170 -5.89 11.78 12.91
C ILE A 170 -5.23 13.08 13.40
N ASN A 171 -5.78 14.25 13.03
CA ASN A 171 -5.26 15.58 13.37
C ASN A 171 -3.81 15.85 12.89
N ALA A 172 -3.35 15.18 11.83
CA ALA A 172 -2.02 15.42 11.25
C ALA A 172 -2.00 16.64 10.31
N ILE A 173 -3.16 17.09 9.84
CA ILE A 173 -3.33 18.31 9.04
C ILE A 173 -4.58 19.07 9.48
N LYS A 174 -4.62 20.36 9.17
CA LYS A 174 -5.76 21.25 9.34
C LYS A 174 -6.22 21.81 8.00
N GLU A 175 -7.49 22.15 7.93
CA GLU A 175 -8.09 22.88 6.80
C GLU A 175 -8.59 24.22 7.29
N SER A 176 -7.98 25.29 6.81
CA SER A 176 -8.40 26.66 7.12
C SER A 176 -9.69 27.03 6.37
N GLY A 177 -10.41 28.06 6.85
CA GLY A 177 -11.63 28.56 6.20
C GLY A 177 -11.44 29.02 4.75
N ASN A 178 -10.20 29.27 4.32
CA ASN A 178 -9.84 29.56 2.93
C ASN A 178 -9.55 28.29 2.09
N HIS A 179 -9.97 27.11 2.57
CA HIS A 179 -9.74 25.80 1.94
C HIS A 179 -8.26 25.44 1.74
N LYS A 180 -7.36 26.08 2.51
CA LYS A 180 -5.94 25.73 2.50
C LYS A 180 -5.64 24.65 3.53
N ILE A 181 -4.79 23.72 3.14
CA ILE A 181 -4.30 22.60 3.93
C ILE A 181 -2.92 22.96 4.50
N LEU A 182 -2.72 22.70 5.79
CA LEU A 182 -1.50 22.96 6.55
C LEU A 182 -1.33 21.94 7.68
N LEU A 183 -0.18 21.95 8.35
CA LEU A 183 0.05 21.20 9.60
C LEU A 183 -0.71 21.86 10.77
#